data_AF-A0A8H5CJB9-F1
#
_entry.id   AF-A0A8H5CJB9-F1
#
_cell.length_a   1.000
_cell.length_b   1.000
_cell.length_c   1.000
_cell.angle_alpha   90.00
_cell.angle_beta   90.00
_cell.angle_gamma   90.00
#
_symmetry.space_group_name_H-M   'P 1'
#
loop_
_entity.id
_entity.type
_entity.pdbx_description
1 polymer ?
#
loop_
_entity_poly.entity_id
_entity_poly.type
_entity_poly.pdbx_seq_one_letter_code
_entity_poly.pdbx_strand_id
1 'polypeptide(L)'
;MSPMIFSSILALNARADAAPSEAFTPSTEYLSTTATSLTACITLMIALSYLVGLSWAFKYAQANPKPLNKGSGVHLQKYAPLAYVFLVLSSLSEVALSSWLILQWRFHHNYPNVGVRTSARFLLFCACWTAVTAAAYSILFVHPRWSKHPVSSVGAQSLWIIVTWVFWIVGAGLLNSAAAGVLVKGACGEVVYCGQIRALFGVAVIQSLTLTAGMATIMWLAWQSAREAYALNSRPFSVVARASRMFTSS
;
A
#
# COMPACT_ATOMS: atom_id res chain seq x y z
N MET A 1 -62.36 5.33 57.52
CA MET A 1 -61.87 4.76 56.25
C MET A 1 -60.77 5.68 55.72
N SER A 2 -59.65 5.85 56.43
CA SER A 2 -58.43 5.02 56.49
C SER A 2 -57.55 5.11 55.22
N PRO A 3 -56.70 6.14 55.11
CA PRO A 3 -55.77 6.39 53.99
C PRO A 3 -54.41 5.68 54.19
N MET A 4 -54.40 4.38 54.54
CA MET A 4 -53.15 3.65 54.83
C MET A 4 -52.68 2.70 53.71
N ILE A 5 -53.43 2.51 52.63
CA ILE A 5 -53.08 1.50 51.61
C ILE A 5 -52.25 2.08 50.45
N PHE A 6 -52.26 3.41 50.23
CA PHE A 6 -51.57 4.02 49.09
C PHE A 6 -50.06 4.23 49.30
N SER A 7 -49.57 4.20 50.55
CA SER A 7 -48.16 4.46 50.84
C SER A 7 -47.25 3.24 50.64
N SER A 8 -47.81 2.03 50.66
CA SER A 8 -47.03 0.78 50.51
C SER A 8 -46.73 0.44 49.04
N ILE A 9 -47.55 0.93 48.09
CA ILE A 9 -47.32 0.71 46.65
C ILE A 9 -46.23 1.66 46.12
N LEU A 10 -46.14 2.89 46.66
CA LEU A 10 -45.10 3.84 46.25
C LEU A 10 -43.69 3.44 46.77
N ALA A 11 -43.61 2.76 47.91
CA ALA A 11 -42.35 2.28 48.48
C ALA A 11 -41.82 0.99 47.80
N LEU A 12 -42.68 0.21 47.14
CA LEU A 12 -42.26 -0.96 46.38
C LEU A 12 -41.66 -0.59 45.01
N ASN A 13 -42.09 0.53 44.43
CA ASN A 13 -41.54 1.02 43.15
C ASN A 13 -40.18 1.71 43.32
N ALA A 14 -39.88 2.24 44.50
CA ALA A 14 -38.58 2.88 44.80
C ALA A 14 -37.45 1.89 45.12
N ARG A 15 -37.76 0.58 45.25
CA ARG A 15 -36.76 -0.48 45.51
C ARG A 15 -36.38 -1.30 44.29
N ALA A 16 -37.00 -1.05 43.14
CA ALA A 16 -36.63 -1.68 41.87
C ALA A 16 -35.43 -1.00 41.18
N ASP A 17 -35.04 0.21 41.60
CA ASP A 17 -33.96 1.00 40.98
C ASP A 17 -32.59 0.82 41.64
N ALA A 18 -32.45 -0.14 42.56
CA ALA A 18 -31.18 -0.45 43.22
C ALA A 18 -30.66 -1.85 42.85
N ALA A 19 -30.95 -2.33 41.64
CA ALA A 19 -30.04 -3.30 41.03
C ALA A 19 -28.79 -2.53 40.60
N PRO A 20 -27.57 -2.92 41.02
CA PRO A 20 -26.38 -2.43 40.35
C PRO A 20 -26.51 -2.91 38.91
N SER A 21 -26.88 -2.00 38.01
CA SER A 21 -26.55 -2.16 36.61
C SER A 21 -25.03 -2.19 36.55
N GLU A 22 -24.45 -3.38 36.76
CA GLU A 22 -23.21 -3.77 36.12
C GLU A 22 -23.49 -3.73 34.61
N ALA A 23 -23.60 -2.49 34.10
CA ALA A 23 -23.68 -2.19 32.71
C ALA A 23 -22.39 -2.76 32.14
N PHE A 24 -22.55 -3.86 31.42
CA PHE A 24 -21.50 -4.61 30.80
C PHE A 24 -20.88 -3.73 29.69
N THR A 25 -20.05 -2.78 30.09
CA THR A 25 -19.08 -2.06 29.26
C THR A 25 -17.75 -2.80 28.98
N PRO A 26 -17.45 -4.05 29.44
CA PRO A 26 -16.20 -4.71 29.07
C PRO A 26 -16.21 -5.26 27.63
N SER A 27 -17.35 -5.26 26.92
CA SER A 27 -17.42 -5.84 25.58
C SER A 27 -16.66 -5.02 24.53
N THR A 28 -16.69 -3.68 24.57
CA THR A 28 -16.04 -2.83 23.55
C THR A 28 -14.51 -2.81 23.69
N GLU A 29 -14.00 -2.81 24.93
CA GLU A 29 -12.56 -2.85 25.21
C GLU A 29 -11.94 -4.19 24.79
N TYR A 30 -12.64 -5.29 25.09
CA TYR A 30 -12.26 -6.63 24.63
C TYR A 30 -12.23 -6.68 23.10
N LEU A 31 -13.27 -6.21 22.41
CA LEU A 31 -13.34 -6.18 20.94
C LEU A 31 -12.22 -5.35 20.31
N SER A 32 -11.88 -4.21 20.89
CA SER A 32 -10.78 -3.34 20.42
C SER A 32 -9.43 -4.06 20.51
N THR A 33 -9.17 -4.73 21.64
CA THR A 33 -7.93 -5.48 21.87
C THR A 33 -7.84 -6.68 20.92
N THR A 34 -8.93 -7.43 20.79
CA THR A 34 -9.01 -8.57 19.86
C THR A 34 -8.82 -8.13 18.41
N ALA A 35 -9.44 -7.03 17.96
CA ALA A 35 -9.27 -6.50 16.61
C ALA A 35 -7.81 -6.09 16.34
N THR A 36 -7.15 -5.45 17.29
CA THR A 36 -5.73 -5.06 17.18
C THR A 36 -4.83 -6.29 17.03
N SER A 37 -5.02 -7.29 17.89
CA SER A 37 -4.25 -8.53 17.82
C SER A 37 -4.48 -9.27 16.51
N LEU A 38 -5.74 -9.44 16.09
CA LEU A 38 -6.09 -10.15 14.85
C LEU A 38 -5.53 -9.46 13.62
N THR A 39 -5.69 -8.14 13.49
CA THR A 39 -5.17 -7.38 12.35
C THR A 39 -3.65 -7.46 12.26
N ALA A 40 -2.94 -7.35 13.39
CA ALA A 40 -1.48 -7.52 13.44
C ALA A 40 -1.06 -8.94 13.04
N CYS A 41 -1.68 -9.97 13.60
CA CYS A 41 -1.36 -11.37 13.30
C CYS A 41 -1.60 -11.71 11.83
N ILE A 42 -2.76 -11.33 11.27
CA ILE A 42 -3.09 -11.60 9.87
C ILE A 42 -2.10 -10.88 8.94
N THR A 43 -1.79 -9.61 9.21
CA THR A 43 -0.87 -8.82 8.38
C THR A 43 0.54 -9.42 8.40
N LEU A 44 1.02 -9.85 9.57
CA LEU A 44 2.31 -10.52 9.70
C LEU A 44 2.35 -11.87 8.98
N MET A 45 1.29 -12.69 9.09
CA MET A 45 1.20 -13.95 8.38
C MET A 45 1.24 -13.75 6.86
N ILE A 46 0.52 -12.75 6.34
CA ILE A 46 0.56 -12.40 4.92
C ILE A 46 1.96 -11.92 4.52
N ALA A 47 2.58 -11.02 5.30
CA ALA A 47 3.92 -10.52 5.01
C ALA A 47 4.97 -11.64 5.00
N LEU A 48 4.94 -12.55 5.97
CA LEU A 48 5.84 -13.70 6.02
C LEU A 48 5.61 -14.66 4.86
N SER A 49 4.35 -14.95 4.52
CA SER A 49 4.03 -15.80 3.36
C SER A 49 4.57 -15.21 2.05
N TYR A 50 4.47 -13.88 1.88
CA TYR A 50 5.05 -13.16 0.76
C TYR A 50 6.57 -13.28 0.74
N LEU A 51 7.25 -13.06 1.87
CA LEU A 51 8.71 -13.17 1.96
C LEU A 51 9.19 -14.59 1.65
N VAL A 52 8.49 -15.62 2.12
CA VAL A 52 8.80 -17.03 1.80
C VAL A 52 8.67 -17.28 0.30
N GLY A 53 7.57 -16.85 -0.32
CA GLY A 53 7.36 -16.97 -1.76
C GLY A 53 8.44 -16.25 -2.57
N LEU A 54 8.84 -15.07 -2.13
CA LEU A 54 9.90 -14.28 -2.76
C LEU A 54 11.28 -14.93 -2.58
N SER A 55 11.62 -15.41 -1.39
CA SER A 55 12.86 -16.15 -1.13
C SER A 55 12.96 -17.42 -1.97
N TRP A 56 11.85 -18.15 -2.13
CA TRP A 56 11.78 -19.30 -3.03
C TRP A 56 12.04 -18.88 -4.48
N ALA A 57 11.38 -17.83 -4.96
CA ALA A 57 11.58 -17.31 -6.31
C ALA A 57 13.04 -16.85 -6.54
N PHE A 58 13.66 -16.19 -5.56
CA PHE A 58 15.06 -15.77 -5.63
C PHE A 58 16.02 -16.95 -5.72
N LYS A 59 15.84 -17.98 -4.88
CA LYS A 59 16.64 -19.22 -4.96
C LYS A 59 16.48 -19.88 -6.33
N TYR A 60 15.26 -19.92 -6.86
CA TYR A 60 14.99 -20.49 -8.18
C TYR A 60 15.64 -19.68 -9.32
N ALA A 61 15.66 -18.35 -9.21
CA ALA A 61 16.33 -17.47 -10.16
C ALA A 61 17.87 -17.62 -10.12
N GLN A 62 18.46 -17.82 -8.93
CA GLN A 62 19.89 -18.10 -8.78
C GLN A 62 20.28 -19.44 -9.41
N ALA A 63 19.42 -20.45 -9.31
CA ALA A 63 19.65 -21.75 -9.96
C ALA A 63 19.54 -21.69 -11.50
N ASN A 64 18.90 -20.66 -12.07
CA ASN A 64 18.66 -20.52 -13.51
C ASN A 64 19.05 -19.11 -13.99
N PRO A 65 20.35 -18.76 -14.00
CA PRO A 65 20.80 -17.42 -14.34
C PRO A 65 20.44 -17.07 -15.79
N LYS A 66 19.89 -15.87 -16.00
CA LYS A 66 19.63 -15.32 -17.33
C LYS A 66 20.90 -14.63 -17.85
N PRO A 67 21.33 -14.89 -19.10
CA PRO A 67 22.42 -14.13 -19.70
C PRO A 67 21.97 -12.69 -19.94
N LEU A 68 22.49 -11.75 -19.13
CA LEU A 68 22.21 -10.32 -19.26
C LEU A 68 23.30 -9.66 -20.10
N ASN A 69 22.95 -9.29 -21.33
CA ASN A 69 23.91 -8.74 -22.30
C ASN A 69 24.14 -7.21 -22.17
N LYS A 70 23.45 -6.51 -21.26
CA LYS A 70 23.58 -5.04 -21.10
C LYS A 70 23.84 -4.65 -19.65
N GLY A 71 24.97 -3.96 -19.40
CA GLY A 71 25.37 -3.50 -18.06
C GLY A 71 24.39 -2.54 -17.39
N SER A 72 23.73 -1.65 -18.15
CA SER A 72 22.69 -0.75 -17.62
C SER A 72 21.45 -1.49 -17.12
N GLY A 73 21.11 -2.63 -17.75
CA GLY A 73 20.00 -3.49 -17.32
C GLY A 73 20.29 -4.24 -16.01
N VAL A 74 21.56 -4.54 -15.73
CA VAL A 74 21.97 -5.29 -14.53
C VAL A 74 21.70 -4.48 -13.26
N HIS A 75 22.04 -3.19 -13.24
CA HIS A 75 21.78 -2.34 -12.06
C HIS A 75 20.28 -2.21 -11.80
N LEU A 76 19.47 -1.97 -12.82
CA LEU A 76 18.02 -1.86 -12.68
C LEU A 76 17.41 -3.14 -12.12
N GLN A 77 17.80 -4.29 -12.65
CA GLN A 77 17.29 -5.58 -12.19
C GLN A 77 17.69 -5.91 -10.75
N LYS A 78 18.79 -5.34 -10.26
CA LYS A 78 19.22 -5.52 -8.87
C LYS A 78 18.35 -4.72 -7.90
N TYR A 79 18.00 -3.48 -8.23
CA TYR A 79 17.25 -2.59 -7.32
C TYR A 79 15.73 -2.69 -7.47
N ALA A 80 15.22 -3.08 -8.64
CA ALA A 80 13.77 -3.17 -8.87
C ALA A 80 13.04 -4.08 -7.86
N PRO A 81 13.52 -5.31 -7.55
CA PRO A 81 12.86 -6.17 -6.57
C PRO A 81 12.77 -5.54 -5.17
N LEU A 82 13.80 -4.78 -4.76
CA LEU A 82 13.80 -4.11 -3.46
C LEU A 82 12.70 -3.05 -3.38
N ALA A 83 12.48 -2.29 -4.44
CA ALA A 83 11.39 -1.30 -4.51
C ALA A 83 10.01 -1.97 -4.42
N TYR A 84 9.80 -3.11 -5.10
CA TYR A 84 8.55 -3.87 -4.99
C TYR A 84 8.33 -4.44 -3.58
N VAL A 85 9.37 -4.98 -2.93
CA VAL A 85 9.26 -5.45 -1.53
C VAL A 85 8.86 -4.30 -0.61
N PHE A 86 9.50 -3.14 -0.77
CA PHE A 86 9.16 -1.95 0.00
C PHE A 86 7.70 -1.52 -0.21
N LEU A 87 7.21 -1.52 -1.46
CA LEU A 87 5.80 -1.22 -1.77
C LEU A 87 4.83 -2.23 -1.15
N VAL A 88 5.14 -3.53 -1.20
CA VAL A 88 4.30 -4.57 -0.59
C VAL A 88 4.25 -4.42 0.93
N LEU A 89 5.38 -4.21 1.60
CA LEU A 89 5.41 -4.08 3.05
C LEU A 89 4.72 -2.79 3.54
N SER A 90 4.96 -1.66 2.85
CA SER A 90 4.31 -0.39 3.17
C SER A 90 2.80 -0.41 2.91
N SER A 91 2.35 -1.08 1.84
CA SER A 91 0.92 -1.28 1.59
C SER A 91 0.27 -2.22 2.61
N LEU A 92 0.94 -3.29 3.03
CA LEU A 92 0.44 -4.14 4.12
C LEU A 92 0.32 -3.39 5.46
N SER A 93 1.28 -2.51 5.78
CA SER A 93 1.14 -1.64 6.97
C SER A 93 -0.06 -0.70 6.86
N GLU A 94 -0.33 -0.17 5.67
CA GLU A 94 -1.51 0.69 5.43
C GLU A 94 -2.82 -0.10 5.52
N VAL A 95 -2.86 -1.35 5.03
CA VAL A 95 -3.99 -2.26 5.19
C VAL A 95 -4.29 -2.47 6.67
N ALA A 96 -3.26 -2.73 7.49
CA ALA A 96 -3.42 -2.91 8.93
C ALA A 96 -3.96 -1.63 9.61
N LEU A 97 -3.34 -0.48 9.35
CA LEU A 97 -3.76 0.81 9.93
C LEU A 97 -5.18 1.20 9.52
N SER A 98 -5.51 1.11 8.23
CA SER A 98 -6.83 1.46 7.72
C SER A 98 -7.93 0.53 8.25
N SER A 99 -7.68 -0.78 8.24
CA SER A 99 -8.63 -1.77 8.74
C SER A 99 -8.88 -1.58 10.23
N TRP A 100 -7.81 -1.36 11.00
CA TRP A 100 -7.91 -1.08 12.43
C TRP A 100 -8.73 0.18 12.70
N LEU A 101 -8.41 1.31 12.04
CA LEU A 101 -9.17 2.57 12.20
C LEU A 101 -10.66 2.40 11.87
N ILE A 102 -10.99 1.72 10.78
CA ILE A 102 -12.38 1.49 10.36
C ILE A 102 -13.13 0.62 11.39
N LEU A 103 -12.47 -0.39 11.97
CA LEU A 103 -13.04 -1.22 13.03
C LEU A 103 -13.27 -0.41 14.31
N GLN A 104 -12.30 0.41 14.74
CA GLN A 104 -12.44 1.25 15.93
C GLN A 104 -13.60 2.24 15.79
N TRP A 105 -13.71 2.92 14.64
CA TRP A 105 -14.84 3.81 14.36
C TRP A 105 -16.19 3.09 14.31
N ARG A 106 -16.21 1.80 13.95
CA ARG A 106 -17.44 1.01 13.96
C ARG A 106 -17.85 0.63 15.38
N PHE A 107 -16.92 0.29 16.26
CA PHE A 107 -17.22 -0.11 17.63
C PHE A 107 -17.56 1.06 18.55
N HIS A 108 -16.85 2.19 18.40
CA HIS A 108 -17.01 3.35 19.28
C HIS A 108 -17.88 4.45 18.67
N HIS A 109 -18.33 4.31 17.41
CA HIS A 109 -19.13 5.31 16.70
C HIS A 109 -18.55 6.72 16.69
N ASN A 110 -17.22 6.85 16.81
CA ASN A 110 -16.49 8.10 17.05
C ASN A 110 -15.66 8.56 15.84
N TYR A 111 -16.19 8.39 14.62
CA TYR A 111 -15.49 8.88 13.43
C TYR A 111 -15.53 10.42 13.37
N PRO A 112 -14.41 11.12 13.06
CA PRO A 112 -14.36 12.58 13.12
C PRO A 112 -15.29 13.26 12.11
N ASN A 113 -15.33 12.71 10.89
CA ASN A 113 -16.25 13.14 9.86
C ASN A 113 -16.40 12.03 8.79
N VAL A 114 -17.44 12.13 7.96
CA VAL A 114 -17.74 11.15 6.90
C VAL A 114 -16.65 11.14 5.82
N GLY A 115 -16.00 12.28 5.57
CA GLY A 115 -14.89 12.41 4.63
C GLY A 115 -13.72 11.50 5.01
N VAL A 116 -13.20 11.62 6.23
CA VAL A 116 -12.08 10.82 6.76
C VAL A 116 -12.38 9.33 6.69
N ARG A 117 -13.60 8.93 7.06
CA ARG A 117 -14.03 7.53 6.97
C ARG A 117 -14.03 7.02 5.52
N THR A 118 -14.48 7.85 4.57
CA THR A 118 -14.53 7.49 3.15
C THR A 118 -13.12 7.44 2.55
N SER A 119 -12.27 8.42 2.88
CA SER A 119 -10.86 8.47 2.47
C SER A 119 -10.08 7.26 3.00
N ALA A 120 -10.27 6.88 4.27
CA ALA A 120 -9.62 5.69 4.85
C ALA A 120 -10.05 4.38 4.17
N ARG A 121 -11.32 4.25 3.77
CA ARG A 121 -11.81 3.10 2.99
C ARG A 121 -11.21 3.05 1.60
N PHE A 122 -11.08 4.21 0.96
CA PHE A 122 -10.43 4.30 -0.34
C PHE A 122 -8.93 3.96 -0.24
N LEU A 123 -8.23 4.45 0.77
CA LEU A 123 -6.83 4.09 1.04
C LEU A 123 -6.67 2.60 1.35
N LEU A 124 -7.60 1.98 2.09
CA LEU A 124 -7.62 0.52 2.29
C LEU A 124 -7.71 -0.22 0.95
N PHE A 125 -8.59 0.22 0.05
CA PHE A 125 -8.69 -0.34 -1.30
C PHE A 125 -7.37 -0.16 -2.08
N CYS A 126 -6.78 1.04 -2.05
CA CYS A 126 -5.52 1.34 -2.72
C CYS A 126 -4.37 0.48 -2.18
N ALA A 127 -4.32 0.28 -0.86
CA ALA A 127 -3.34 -0.55 -0.19
C ALA A 127 -3.50 -2.02 -0.56
N CYS A 128 -4.71 -2.57 -0.55
CA CYS A 128 -4.99 -3.93 -1.00
C CYS A 128 -4.63 -4.13 -2.49
N TRP A 129 -5.04 -3.19 -3.35
CA TRP A 129 -4.68 -3.19 -4.77
C TRP A 129 -3.16 -3.22 -4.96
N THR A 130 -2.44 -2.33 -4.28
CA THR A 130 -0.99 -2.22 -4.37
C THR A 130 -0.30 -3.46 -3.84
N ALA A 131 -0.71 -3.98 -2.68
CA ALA A 131 -0.13 -5.18 -2.08
C ALA A 131 -0.24 -6.39 -3.01
N VAL A 132 -1.43 -6.65 -3.55
CA VAL A 132 -1.69 -7.80 -4.44
C VAL A 132 -0.93 -7.65 -5.74
N THR A 133 -1.05 -6.49 -6.41
CA THR A 133 -0.45 -6.29 -7.72
C THR A 133 1.08 -6.16 -7.65
N ALA A 134 1.64 -5.46 -6.66
CA ALA A 134 3.09 -5.37 -6.48
C ALA A 134 3.70 -6.73 -6.10
N ALA A 135 3.01 -7.54 -5.29
CA ALA A 135 3.46 -8.90 -4.98
C ALA A 135 3.41 -9.81 -6.22
N ALA A 136 2.37 -9.69 -7.05
CA ALA A 136 2.31 -10.42 -8.31
C ALA A 136 3.44 -10.00 -9.27
N TYR A 137 3.66 -8.69 -9.44
CA TYR A 137 4.75 -8.19 -10.28
C TYR A 137 6.14 -8.57 -9.76
N SER A 138 6.36 -8.59 -8.45
CA SER A 138 7.65 -8.99 -7.88
C SER A 138 7.97 -10.45 -8.17
N ILE A 139 7.00 -11.35 -8.01
CA ILE A 139 7.16 -12.77 -8.34
C ILE A 139 7.35 -12.97 -9.84
N LEU A 140 6.55 -12.29 -10.68
CA LEU A 140 6.66 -12.36 -12.14
C LEU A 140 8.05 -11.93 -12.64
N PHE A 141 8.65 -10.91 -12.02
CA PHE A 141 9.95 -10.39 -12.43
C PHE A 141 11.10 -11.34 -12.05
N VAL A 142 11.02 -11.95 -10.86
CA VAL A 142 12.04 -12.89 -10.37
C VAL A 142 11.93 -14.24 -11.11
N HIS A 143 10.72 -14.68 -11.48
CA HIS A 143 10.54 -15.99 -12.09
C HIS A 143 11.04 -16.05 -13.55
N PRO A 144 11.99 -16.95 -13.89
CA PRO A 144 12.69 -16.92 -15.16
C PRO A 144 11.82 -17.29 -16.38
N ARG A 145 10.80 -18.15 -16.19
CA ARG A 145 9.88 -18.52 -17.27
C ARG A 145 8.82 -17.46 -17.54
N TRP A 146 8.35 -16.78 -16.49
CA TRP A 146 7.21 -15.88 -16.60
C TRP A 146 7.56 -14.51 -17.15
N SER A 147 8.83 -14.10 -17.03
CA SER A 147 9.27 -12.84 -17.63
C SER A 147 9.19 -12.81 -19.16
N LYS A 148 8.96 -13.95 -19.83
CA LYS A 148 8.75 -14.03 -21.28
C LYS A 148 7.33 -13.67 -21.71
N HIS A 149 6.37 -13.62 -20.77
CA HIS A 149 5.00 -13.29 -21.09
C HIS A 149 4.82 -11.78 -21.30
N PRO A 150 3.88 -11.36 -22.18
CA PRO A 150 3.63 -9.95 -22.47
C PRO A 150 3.17 -9.14 -21.24
N VAL A 151 2.61 -9.81 -20.23
CA VAL A 151 2.25 -9.19 -18.93
C VAL A 151 3.48 -8.66 -18.19
N SER A 152 4.65 -9.22 -18.44
CA SER A 152 5.94 -8.74 -17.91
C SER A 152 6.55 -7.60 -18.76
N SER A 153 5.83 -7.08 -19.74
CA SER A 153 6.29 -5.96 -20.57
C SER A 153 6.48 -4.69 -19.72
N VAL A 154 7.52 -3.93 -20.06
CA VAL A 154 7.80 -2.61 -19.45
C VAL A 154 6.58 -1.68 -19.58
N GLY A 155 5.85 -1.75 -20.71
CA GLY A 155 4.66 -0.93 -20.91
C GLY A 155 3.52 -1.24 -19.93
N ALA A 156 3.29 -2.52 -19.63
CA ALA A 156 2.27 -2.94 -18.66
C ALA A 156 2.63 -2.48 -17.25
N GLN A 157 3.91 -2.58 -16.87
CA GLN A 157 4.40 -2.07 -15.59
C GLN A 157 4.28 -0.56 -15.48
N SER A 158 4.63 0.19 -16.54
CA SER A 158 4.47 1.65 -16.57
C SER A 158 3.01 2.07 -16.39
N LEU A 159 2.08 1.41 -17.09
CA LEU A 159 0.65 1.69 -16.97
C LEU A 159 0.16 1.39 -15.54
N TRP A 160 0.56 0.26 -14.98
CA TRP A 160 0.22 -0.10 -13.60
C TRP A 160 0.75 0.92 -12.58
N ILE A 161 2.00 1.38 -12.73
CA ILE A 161 2.57 2.41 -11.86
C ILE A 161 1.76 3.70 -11.95
N ILE A 162 1.38 4.15 -13.14
CA ILE A 162 0.59 5.38 -13.32
C ILE A 162 -0.78 5.25 -12.65
N VAL A 163 -1.51 4.15 -12.88
CA VAL A 163 -2.83 3.93 -12.26
C VAL A 163 -2.71 3.90 -10.74
N THR A 164 -1.73 3.16 -10.22
CA THR A 164 -1.50 3.05 -8.77
C THR A 164 -1.09 4.39 -8.18
N TRP A 165 -0.26 5.17 -8.88
CA TRP A 165 0.12 6.52 -8.46
C TRP A 165 -1.10 7.45 -8.36
N VAL A 166 -2.00 7.44 -9.36
CA VAL A 166 -3.24 8.23 -9.31
C VAL A 166 -4.09 7.84 -8.10
N PHE A 167 -4.24 6.54 -7.82
CA PHE A 167 -4.97 6.08 -6.64
C PHE A 167 -4.39 6.64 -5.33
N TRP A 168 -3.07 6.62 -5.17
CA TRP A 168 -2.43 7.15 -3.97
C TRP A 168 -2.55 8.68 -3.86
N ILE A 169 -2.38 9.43 -4.96
CA ILE A 169 -2.53 10.89 -4.96
C ILE A 169 -3.97 11.29 -4.63
N VAL A 170 -4.96 10.63 -5.23
CA VAL A 170 -6.38 10.89 -4.95
C VAL A 170 -6.69 10.53 -3.49
N GLY A 171 -6.22 9.39 -3.00
CA GLY A 171 -6.46 8.96 -1.62
C GLY A 171 -5.84 9.90 -0.59
N ALA A 172 -4.59 10.32 -0.81
CA ALA A 172 -3.92 11.30 0.02
C ALA A 172 -4.61 12.67 -0.04
N GLY A 173 -5.06 13.11 -1.22
CA GLY A 173 -5.80 14.37 -1.39
C GLY A 173 -7.18 14.37 -0.71
N LEU A 174 -7.91 13.26 -0.80
CA LEU A 174 -9.18 13.07 -0.10
C LEU A 174 -8.99 13.05 1.42
N LEU A 175 -7.93 12.41 1.93
CA LEU A 175 -7.63 12.44 3.35
C LEU A 175 -7.18 13.83 3.81
N ASN A 176 -6.36 14.52 3.01
CA ASN A 176 -5.87 15.86 3.32
C ASN A 176 -7.00 16.89 3.36
N SER A 177 -7.93 16.85 2.41
CA SER A 177 -9.10 17.74 2.41
C SER A 177 -10.04 17.47 3.59
N ALA A 178 -10.26 16.19 3.93
CA ALA A 178 -11.13 15.81 5.04
C ALA A 178 -10.52 16.02 6.44
N ALA A 179 -9.19 16.04 6.55
CA ALA A 179 -8.45 16.17 7.81
C ALA A 179 -7.44 17.34 7.80
N ALA A 180 -7.68 18.39 7.00
CA ALA A 180 -6.75 19.50 6.82
C ALA A 180 -6.31 20.15 8.15
N GLY A 181 -7.25 20.30 9.09
CA GLY A 181 -6.96 20.85 10.42
C GLY A 181 -5.94 20.02 11.21
N VAL A 182 -6.00 18.69 11.10
CA VAL A 182 -5.13 17.76 11.85
C VAL A 182 -3.73 17.67 11.23
N LEU A 183 -3.65 17.79 9.90
CA LEU A 183 -2.42 17.63 9.13
C LEU A 183 -1.63 18.94 9.01
N VAL A 184 -2.30 20.07 8.79
CA VAL A 184 -1.65 21.36 8.55
C VAL A 184 -1.30 22.08 9.86
N LYS A 185 -2.24 22.11 10.82
CA LYS A 185 -2.07 22.90 12.05
C LYS A 185 -1.35 22.13 13.16
N GLY A 186 -1.10 20.83 12.98
CA GLY A 186 -0.52 19.99 14.02
C GLY A 186 -1.40 19.82 15.27
N ALA A 187 -2.60 20.39 15.29
CA ALA A 187 -3.51 20.34 16.42
C ALA A 187 -4.35 19.05 16.37
N CYS A 188 -4.07 18.14 17.29
CA CYS A 188 -4.94 17.00 17.60
C CYS A 188 -5.99 17.47 18.62
N GLY A 189 -6.97 18.27 18.19
CA GLY A 189 -8.06 18.73 19.06
C GLY A 189 -8.96 17.58 19.54
N GLU A 190 -10.27 17.69 19.42
CA GLU A 190 -11.22 16.62 19.77
C GLU A 190 -11.16 15.37 18.86
N VAL A 191 -10.18 15.28 17.96
CA VAL A 191 -10.07 14.17 17.00
C VAL A 191 -9.46 12.94 17.67
N VAL A 192 -10.30 11.95 17.93
CA VAL A 192 -9.89 10.63 18.41
C VAL A 192 -9.00 9.94 17.35
N TYR A 193 -7.92 9.30 17.78
CA TYR A 193 -6.93 8.61 16.93
C TYR A 193 -6.14 9.51 15.95
N CYS A 194 -5.85 10.75 16.36
CA CYS A 194 -5.07 11.70 15.57
C CYS A 194 -3.72 11.14 15.07
N GLY A 195 -2.98 10.42 15.92
CA GLY A 195 -1.69 9.84 15.57
C GLY A 195 -1.78 8.81 14.44
N GLN A 196 -2.82 7.98 14.47
CA GLN A 196 -3.06 6.93 13.48
C GLN A 196 -3.50 7.53 12.13
N ILE A 197 -4.31 8.59 12.14
CA ILE A 197 -4.69 9.32 10.92
C ILE A 197 -3.45 9.98 10.27
N ARG A 198 -2.55 10.54 11.09
CA ARG A 198 -1.27 11.08 10.58
C ARG A 198 -0.35 10.00 10.03
N ALA A 199 -0.28 8.85 10.70
CA ALA A 199 0.49 7.71 10.20
C ALA A 199 -0.05 7.23 8.84
N LEU A 200 -1.37 7.09 8.72
CA LEU A 200 -2.06 6.74 7.47
C LEU A 200 -1.71 7.73 6.34
N PHE A 201 -1.84 9.03 6.60
CA PHE A 201 -1.44 10.04 5.61
C PHE A 201 0.04 9.97 5.24
N GLY A 202 0.93 9.81 6.23
CA GLY A 202 2.37 9.73 6.02
C GLY A 202 2.78 8.54 5.15
N VAL A 203 2.22 7.36 5.41
CA VAL A 203 2.47 6.16 4.60
C VAL A 203 1.93 6.35 3.18
N ALA A 204 0.74 6.94 3.00
CA ALA A 204 0.21 7.26 1.68
C ALA A 204 1.11 8.22 0.88
N VAL A 205 1.69 9.23 1.52
CA VAL A 205 2.65 10.15 0.89
C VAL A 205 3.95 9.41 0.53
N ILE A 206 4.50 8.58 1.42
CA ILE A 206 5.71 7.79 1.14
C ILE A 206 5.51 6.87 -0.07
N GLN A 207 4.36 6.21 -0.18
CA GLN A 207 4.04 5.38 -1.35
C GLN A 207 3.89 6.21 -2.63
N SER A 208 3.24 7.37 -2.55
CA SER A 208 3.13 8.31 -3.68
C SER A 208 4.51 8.75 -4.20
N LEU A 209 5.43 9.08 -3.29
CA LEU A 209 6.80 9.47 -3.62
C LEU A 209 7.59 8.30 -4.21
N THR A 210 7.42 7.10 -3.67
CA THR A 210 8.08 5.89 -4.17
C THR A 210 7.65 5.57 -5.60
N LEU A 211 6.36 5.67 -5.90
CA LEU A 211 5.83 5.50 -7.26
C LEU A 211 6.30 6.60 -8.20
N THR A 212 6.41 7.85 -7.71
CA THR A 212 6.97 8.97 -8.48
C THR A 212 8.44 8.72 -8.85
N ALA A 213 9.24 8.25 -7.90
CA ALA A 213 10.61 7.83 -8.16
C ALA A 213 10.66 6.69 -9.19
N GLY A 214 9.76 5.70 -9.08
CA GLY A 214 9.57 4.64 -10.07
C GLY A 214 9.35 5.18 -11.48
N MET A 215 8.38 6.08 -11.67
CA MET A 215 8.12 6.73 -12.96
C MET A 215 9.34 7.51 -13.48
N ALA A 216 10.02 8.26 -12.61
CA ALA A 216 11.24 9.00 -12.97
C ALA A 216 12.34 8.06 -13.47
N THR A 217 12.52 6.90 -12.82
CA THR A 217 13.51 5.90 -13.28
C THR A 217 13.17 5.31 -14.65
N ILE A 218 11.90 5.01 -14.91
CA ILE A 218 11.46 4.48 -16.21
C ILE A 218 11.63 5.54 -17.31
N MET A 219 11.25 6.78 -17.02
CA MET A 219 11.42 7.91 -17.94
C MET A 219 12.90 8.14 -18.26
N TRP A 220 13.78 8.06 -17.25
CA TRP A 220 15.22 8.16 -17.43
C TRP A 220 15.76 7.07 -18.35
N LEU A 221 15.32 5.82 -18.18
CA LEU A 221 15.73 4.70 -19.04
C LEU A 221 15.23 4.86 -20.48
N ALA A 222 13.98 5.29 -20.65
CA ALA A 222 13.41 5.59 -21.95
C ALA A 222 14.22 6.69 -22.67
N TRP A 223 14.56 7.76 -21.93
CA TRP A 223 15.42 8.83 -22.44
C TRP A 223 16.81 8.35 -22.87
N GLN A 224 17.48 7.53 -22.04
CA GLN A 224 18.78 6.96 -22.40
C GLN A 224 18.69 6.10 -23.67
N SER A 225 17.65 5.27 -23.78
CA SER A 225 17.44 4.44 -24.98
C SER A 225 17.20 5.28 -26.25
N ALA A 226 16.46 6.39 -26.13
CA ALA A 226 16.24 7.31 -27.25
C ALA A 226 17.55 7.98 -27.66
N ARG A 227 18.36 8.45 -26.71
CA ARG A 227 19.68 9.04 -27.01
C ARG A 227 20.61 8.07 -27.72
N GLU A 228 20.65 6.80 -27.30
CA GLU A 228 21.45 5.77 -27.96
C GLU A 228 20.99 5.55 -29.41
N ALA A 229 19.68 5.50 -29.65
CA ALA A 229 19.11 5.38 -31.00
C ALA A 229 19.46 6.59 -31.89
N TYR A 230 19.34 7.80 -31.35
CA TYR A 230 19.75 9.02 -32.06
C TYR A 230 21.25 9.04 -32.38
N ALA A 231 22.11 8.61 -31.45
CA ALA A 231 23.56 8.55 -31.65
C ALA A 231 23.99 7.51 -32.69
N LEU A 232 23.23 6.43 -32.87
CA LEU A 232 23.45 5.46 -33.95
C LEU A 232 23.03 6.04 -35.31
N ASN A 233 21.90 6.76 -35.35
CA ASN A 233 21.40 7.37 -36.59
C ASN A 233 22.26 8.55 -37.05
N SER A 234 22.88 9.29 -36.12
CA SER A 234 23.74 10.44 -36.43
C SER A 234 25.16 10.06 -36.86
N ARG A 235 25.55 8.78 -36.83
CA ARG A 235 26.82 8.32 -37.41
C ARG A 235 26.65 8.12 -38.92
N PRO A 236 27.14 9.03 -39.77
CA PRO A 236 26.96 8.92 -41.22
C PRO A 236 27.72 7.70 -41.73
N PHE A 237 27.01 6.65 -42.20
CA PHE A 237 27.38 5.55 -43.12
C PHE A 237 28.80 4.93 -43.14
N SER A 238 29.74 5.33 -42.28
CA SER A 238 31.14 4.92 -42.33
C SER A 238 31.34 3.47 -41.85
N VAL A 239 30.36 2.93 -41.13
CA VAL A 239 30.34 1.51 -40.74
C VAL A 239 29.91 0.62 -41.92
N VAL A 240 29.04 1.11 -42.81
CA VAL A 240 28.71 0.40 -44.08
C VAL A 240 29.93 0.37 -45.00
N ALA A 241 30.74 1.44 -45.01
CA ALA A 241 32.01 1.48 -45.75
C ALA A 241 33.13 0.59 -45.17
N ARG A 242 32.97 0.05 -43.95
CA ARG A 242 33.92 -0.93 -43.35
C ARG A 242 33.49 -2.38 -43.61
N ALA A 243 32.19 -2.63 -43.77
CA ALA A 243 31.68 -3.94 -44.19
C ALA A 243 31.98 -4.23 -45.68
N SER A 244 31.93 -3.23 -46.56
CA SER A 244 32.26 -3.41 -47.98
C SER A 244 33.73 -3.73 -48.24
N ARG A 245 34.65 -3.31 -47.35
CA ARG A 245 36.09 -3.59 -47.48
C ARG A 245 36.52 -5.01 -47.09
N MET A 246 35.67 -5.78 -46.39
CA MET A 246 35.96 -7.19 -46.10
C MET A 246 35.57 -8.15 -47.24
N PHE A 247 34.78 -7.70 -48.22
CA PHE A 247 34.31 -8.55 -49.33
C PHE A 247 35.05 -8.33 -50.66
N THR A 248 36.06 -7.46 -50.70
CA THR A 248 36.84 -7.17 -51.92
C THR A 248 38.28 -7.70 -51.90
N SER A 249 38.62 -8.63 -51.00
CA SER A 249 39.94 -9.28 -50.94
C SER A 249 39.87 -10.78 -51.22
N SER A 250 39.09 -11.19 -52.21
CA SER A 250 39.01 -12.56 -52.70
C SER A 250 39.16 -12.59 -54.22
#